data_AF-A0AAX0Z1H9-F1
#
_entry.id   AF-A0AAX0Z1H9-F1
#
_cell.length_a   1.000
_cell.length_b   1.000
_cell.length_c   1.000
_cell.angle_alpha   90.00
_cell.angle_beta   90.00
_cell.angle_gamma   90.00
#
_symmetry.space_group_name_H-M   'P 1'
#
loop_
_entity.id
_entity.type
_entity.pdbx_description
1 polymer ?
#
loop_
_entity_poly.entity_id
_entity_poly.type
_entity_poly.pdbx_seq_one_letter_code
_entity_poly.pdbx_strand_id
1 'polypeptide(L)'
;GADDPSYVLYGETITAIDGVVRNAAGSLAGSALDMATAVRNTVQLLGQPLAEAARMASTYPAQFLNVDDRLGHIAEGYQADLVLLDDALQVRGTWIAGQYEAA
;
A
#
# COMPACT_ATOMS: atom_id res chain seq x y z
N GLY A 1 6.98 5.82 5.56
CA GLY A 1 8.29 5.20 5.36
C GLY A 1 9.23 5.69 6.45
N ALA A 2 10.54 5.44 6.31
CA ALA A 2 11.57 6.08 7.11
C ALA A 2 12.42 6.96 6.20
N ASP A 3 12.84 8.13 6.70
CA ASP A 3 13.76 9.02 5.98
C ASP A 3 15.18 8.43 5.93
N ASP A 4 15.52 7.60 6.92
CA ASP A 4 16.77 6.84 6.97
C ASP A 4 16.60 5.51 6.22
N PRO A 5 17.46 5.20 5.22
CA PRO A 5 17.46 3.90 4.57
C PRO A 5 17.87 2.76 5.50
N SER A 6 18.45 3.04 6.67
CA SER A 6 18.92 2.06 7.64
C SER A 6 18.09 2.06 8.93
N TYR A 7 17.74 0.88 9.42
CA TYR A 7 17.03 0.73 10.69
C TYR A 7 17.36 -0.61 11.35
N VAL A 8 17.06 -0.74 12.64
CA VAL A 8 17.26 -1.99 13.39
C VAL A 8 15.94 -2.76 13.45
N LEU A 9 15.97 -4.02 13.02
CA LEU A 9 14.84 -4.95 13.13
C LEU A 9 15.34 -6.28 13.67
N TYR A 10 14.73 -6.78 14.75
CA TYR A 10 15.15 -7.99 15.45
C TYR A 10 16.64 -8.03 15.85
N GLY A 11 17.24 -6.85 16.12
CA GLY A 11 18.64 -6.72 16.49
C GLY A 11 19.63 -6.73 15.30
N GLU A 12 19.14 -6.82 14.06
CA GLU A 12 19.94 -6.71 12.85
C GLU A 12 19.82 -5.32 12.23
N THR A 13 20.91 -4.80 11.68
CA THR A 13 20.87 -3.64 10.79
C THR A 13 20.29 -4.05 9.45
N ILE A 14 19.17 -3.44 9.09
CA ILE A 14 18.49 -3.58 7.81
C ILE A 14 18.72 -2.30 7.00
N THR A 15 19.00 -2.44 5.71
CA THR A 15 19.23 -1.30 4.82
C THR A 15 18.44 -1.43 3.54
N ALA A 16 17.73 -0.36 3.16
CA ALA A 16 17.06 -0.19 1.89
C ALA A 16 18.00 0.56 0.92
N ILE A 17 18.48 -0.12 -0.12
CA ILE A 17 19.29 0.47 -1.19
C ILE A 17 18.63 0.14 -2.51
N ASP A 18 18.39 1.16 -3.34
CA ASP A 18 17.79 1.03 -4.67
C ASP A 18 16.47 0.22 -4.69
N GLY A 19 15.61 0.44 -3.69
CA GLY A 19 14.32 -0.25 -3.55
C GLY A 19 14.40 -1.68 -3.03
N VAL A 20 15.60 -2.18 -2.71
CA VAL A 20 15.82 -3.52 -2.17
C VAL A 20 16.22 -3.44 -0.70
N VAL A 21 15.49 -4.16 0.15
CA VAL A 21 15.75 -4.20 1.59
C VAL A 21 16.58 -5.44 1.93
N ARG A 22 17.75 -5.25 2.53
CA ARG A 22 18.68 -6.34 2.87
C ARG A 22 19.18 -6.24 4.31
N ASN A 23 19.48 -7.38 4.91
CA ASN A 23 20.26 -7.43 6.15
C ASN A 23 21.77 -7.38 5.88
N ALA A 24 22.58 -7.35 6.95
CA ALA A 24 24.05 -7.32 6.85
C ALA A 24 24.65 -8.52 6.12
N ALA A 25 23.96 -9.67 6.10
CA ALA A 25 24.37 -10.85 5.34
C ALA A 25 23.98 -10.77 3.84
N GLY A 26 23.34 -9.68 3.40
CA GLY A 26 22.88 -9.47 2.04
C GLY A 26 21.57 -10.16 1.68
N SER A 27 20.90 -10.84 2.62
CA SER A 27 19.61 -11.51 2.40
C SER A 27 18.47 -10.51 2.32
N LEU A 28 17.43 -10.80 1.54
CA LEU A 28 16.22 -9.97 1.51
C LEU A 28 15.55 -9.95 2.89
N ALA A 29 15.24 -8.75 3.37
CA ALA A 29 14.71 -8.52 4.71
C ALA A 29 13.48 -7.59 4.66
N GLY A 30 12.51 -7.94 3.80
CA GLY A 30 11.30 -7.15 3.56
C GLY A 30 11.30 -6.47 2.19
N SER A 31 10.51 -5.42 2.04
CA SER A 31 10.40 -4.62 0.81
C SER A 31 10.36 -3.12 1.13
N ALA A 32 10.85 -2.31 0.18
CA ALA A 32 10.68 -0.86 0.20
C ALA A 32 9.52 -0.46 -0.74
N LEU A 33 8.41 -1.20 -0.68
CA LEU A 33 7.25 -1.04 -1.55
C LEU A 33 6.08 -0.47 -0.75
N ASP A 34 5.55 0.67 -1.20
CA ASP A 34 4.29 1.21 -0.69
C ASP A 34 3.06 0.64 -1.45
N MET A 35 1.87 0.81 -0.86
CA MET A 35 0.63 0.26 -1.42
C MET A 35 0.21 0.88 -2.75
N ALA A 36 0.43 2.18 -2.95
CA ALA A 36 0.06 2.84 -4.20
C ALA A 36 0.95 2.35 -5.35
N THR A 37 2.26 2.19 -5.08
CA THR A 37 3.22 1.57 -6.00
C THR A 37 2.88 0.11 -6.26
N ALA A 38 2.42 -0.65 -5.26
CA ALA A 38 1.98 -2.04 -5.46
C ALA A 38 0.76 -2.15 -6.39
N VAL A 39 -0.25 -1.29 -6.21
CA VAL A 39 -1.44 -1.21 -7.10
C VAL A 39 -1.00 -0.83 -8.51
N ARG A 40 -0.18 0.23 -8.65
CA ARG A 40 0.34 0.69 -9.94
C ARG A 40 1.13 -0.39 -10.67
N ASN A 41 2.00 -1.11 -9.97
CA ASN A 41 2.76 -2.24 -10.53
C ASN A 41 1.84 -3.39 -10.95
N THR A 42 0.79 -3.68 -10.17
CA THR A 42 -0.19 -4.72 -10.51
C THR A 42 -0.93 -4.39 -11.81
N VAL A 43 -1.26 -3.11 -12.04
CA VAL A 43 -1.87 -2.67 -13.29
C VAL A 43 -0.85 -2.68 -14.44
N GLN A 44 0.29 -2.01 -14.27
CA GLN A 44 1.22 -1.73 -15.36
C GLN A 44 2.13 -2.91 -15.73
N LEU A 45 2.60 -3.66 -14.72
CA LEU A 45 3.55 -4.76 -14.93
C LEU A 45 2.84 -6.11 -15.08
N LEU A 46 1.73 -6.32 -14.36
CA LEU A 46 0.98 -7.58 -14.40
C LEU A 46 -0.24 -7.54 -15.32
N GLY A 47 -0.59 -6.37 -15.85
CA GLY A 47 -1.69 -6.20 -16.81
C GLY A 47 -3.09 -6.38 -16.22
N GLN A 48 -3.25 -6.30 -14.90
CA GLN A 48 -4.56 -6.43 -14.27
C GLN A 48 -5.38 -5.14 -14.42
N PRO A 49 -6.71 -5.23 -14.57
CA PRO A 49 -7.57 -4.05 -14.53
C PRO A 49 -7.46 -3.32 -13.19
N LEU A 50 -7.53 -1.99 -13.20
CA LEU A 50 -7.46 -1.17 -11.98
C LEU A 50 -8.49 -1.60 -10.92
N ALA A 51 -9.71 -1.94 -11.34
CA ALA A 51 -10.75 -2.41 -10.42
C ALA A 51 -10.36 -3.71 -9.70
N GLU A 52 -9.61 -4.61 -10.35
CA GLU A 52 -9.12 -5.83 -9.72
C GLU A 52 -7.95 -5.54 -8.79
N ALA A 53 -6.98 -4.72 -9.22
CA ALA A 53 -5.88 -4.28 -8.38
C ALA A 53 -6.38 -3.57 -7.11
N ALA A 54 -7.44 -2.75 -7.21
CA ALA A 54 -8.08 -2.11 -6.08
C ALA A 54 -8.76 -3.11 -5.13
N ARG A 55 -9.45 -4.14 -5.66
CA ARG A 55 -9.99 -5.23 -4.83
C ARG A 55 -8.89 -6.00 -4.11
N MET A 56 -7.79 -6.32 -4.80
CA MET A 56 -6.62 -6.98 -4.20
C MET A 56 -6.01 -6.16 -3.07
N ALA A 57 -6.00 -4.82 -3.19
CA ALA A 57 -5.42 -3.93 -2.20
C ALA A 57 -6.37 -3.53 -1.05
N SER A 58 -7.68 -3.78 -1.18
CA SER A 58 -8.68 -3.27 -0.24
C SER A 58 -9.77 -4.29 0.09
N THR A 59 -10.60 -4.68 -0.87
CA THR A 59 -11.74 -5.59 -0.67
C THR A 59 -11.31 -6.96 -0.13
N TYR A 60 -10.36 -7.65 -0.79
CA TYR A 60 -9.96 -9.00 -0.39
C TYR A 60 -9.25 -9.01 0.98
N PRO A 61 -8.34 -8.06 1.31
CA PRO A 61 -7.82 -7.92 2.66
C PRO A 61 -8.91 -7.67 3.72
N ALA A 62 -9.89 -6.82 3.44
CA ALA A 62 -11.00 -6.54 4.36
C ALA A 62 -11.82 -7.81 4.65
N GLN A 63 -12.14 -8.58 3.60
CA GLN A 63 -12.84 -9.87 3.72
C GLN A 63 -12.01 -10.89 4.50
N PHE A 64 -10.72 -11.02 4.19
CA PHE A 64 -9.82 -11.94 4.88
C PHE A 64 -9.73 -11.64 6.39
N LEU A 65 -9.75 -10.37 6.76
CA LEU A 65 -9.71 -9.91 8.15
C LEU A 65 -11.10 -9.85 8.82
N ASN A 66 -12.19 -10.16 8.10
CA ASN A 66 -13.59 -10.04 8.54
C ASN A 66 -13.94 -8.62 9.04
N VAL A 67 -13.56 -7.61 8.26
CA VAL A 67 -13.90 -6.18 8.49
C VAL A 67 -14.57 -5.55 7.27
N ASP A 68 -15.01 -6.37 6.33
CA ASP A 68 -15.71 -5.98 5.10
C ASP A 68 -17.16 -5.56 5.34
N ASP A 69 -17.65 -5.61 6.59
CA ASP A 69 -18.91 -5.00 7.00
C ASP A 69 -18.83 -3.46 7.09
N ARG A 70 -17.61 -2.91 7.12
CA ARG A 70 -17.38 -1.45 7.24
C ARG A 70 -16.22 -0.90 6.40
N LEU A 71 -15.29 -1.73 5.93
CA LEU A 71 -14.14 -1.34 5.08
C LEU A 71 -14.14 -2.08 3.74
N GLY A 72 -13.29 -1.66 2.80
CA GLY A 72 -13.01 -2.42 1.57
C GLY A 72 -13.94 -2.12 0.39
N HIS A 73 -14.97 -1.29 0.58
CA HIS A 73 -15.92 -0.88 -0.46
C HIS A 73 -16.24 0.62 -0.41
N ILE A 74 -16.53 1.19 -1.58
CA ILE A 74 -17.13 2.51 -1.72
C ILE A 74 -18.64 2.31 -1.88
N ALA A 75 -19.36 2.30 -0.77
CA ALA A 75 -20.80 2.10 -0.72
C ALA A 75 -21.40 2.79 0.51
N GLU A 76 -22.71 3.03 0.49
CA GLU A 76 -23.42 3.58 1.66
C GLU A 76 -23.25 2.65 2.88
N GLY A 77 -23.05 3.25 4.06
CA GLY A 77 -22.82 2.53 5.31
C GLY A 77 -21.36 2.15 5.59
N TYR A 78 -20.46 2.27 4.61
CA TYR A 78 -19.03 2.00 4.80
C TYR A 78 -18.28 3.25 5.30
N GLN A 79 -17.18 3.01 6.01
CA GLN A 79 -16.30 4.09 6.44
C GLN A 79 -15.69 4.80 5.23
N ALA A 80 -15.62 6.13 5.27
CA ALA A 80 -15.03 6.95 4.22
C ALA A 80 -13.49 6.94 4.27
N ASP A 81 -12.93 5.73 4.14
CA ASP A 81 -11.49 5.47 3.95
C ASP A 81 -11.23 5.35 2.45
N LEU A 82 -10.78 6.44 1.83
CA LEU A 82 -10.70 6.58 0.37
C LEU A 82 -9.32 7.08 -0.05
N VAL A 83 -8.90 6.72 -1.26
CA VAL A 83 -7.70 7.27 -1.89
C VAL A 83 -8.07 7.92 -3.22
N LEU A 84 -7.60 9.14 -3.44
CA LEU A 84 -7.68 9.82 -4.73
C LEU A 84 -6.40 9.53 -5.51
N LEU A 85 -6.56 8.92 -6.69
CA LEU A 85 -5.48 8.66 -7.63
C LEU A 85 -5.67 9.51 -8.88
N ASP A 86 -4.58 9.95 -9.49
CA ASP A 86 -4.59 10.49 -10.86
C ASP A 86 -4.48 9.38 -11.93
N ASP A 87 -4.48 9.78 -13.21
CA ASP A 87 -4.39 8.85 -14.34
C ASP A 87 -3.08 8.05 -14.38
N ALA A 88 -2.03 8.53 -13.70
CA ALA A 88 -0.75 7.83 -13.55
C ALA A 88 -0.73 6.92 -12.30
N LEU A 89 -1.86 6.81 -11.59
CA LEU A 89 -2.01 6.09 -10.33
C LEU A 89 -1.07 6.61 -9.24
N GLN A 90 -0.88 7.93 -9.20
CA GLN A 90 -0.21 8.63 -8.10
C GLN A 90 -1.25 9.15 -7.10
N VAL A 91 -0.91 9.08 -5.81
CA VAL A 91 -1.79 9.56 -4.75
C VAL A 91 -1.86 11.09 -4.77
N ARG A 92 -3.07 11.62 -4.77
CA ARG A 92 -3.35 13.07 -4.72
C ARG A 92 -3.94 13.50 -3.39
N GLY A 93 -4.50 12.56 -2.65
CA GLY A 93 -5.01 12.75 -1.31
C GLY A 93 -5.70 11.49 -0.81
N THR A 94 -6.04 11.50 0.46
CA THR A 94 -6.76 10.42 1.14
C THR A 94 -7.88 11.00 1.98
N TRP A 95 -8.90 10.18 2.23
CA TRP A 95 -9.83 10.39 3.32
C TRP A 95 -9.60 9.29 4.34
N ILE A 96 -9.41 9.66 5.60
CA ILE A 96 -9.33 8.74 6.73
C ILE A 96 -10.51 9.03 7.65
N ALA A 97 -11.43 8.07 7.77
CA ALA A 97 -12.71 8.26 8.44
C ALA A 97 -13.45 9.54 8.00
N GLY A 98 -13.38 9.86 6.70
CA GLY A 98 -14.00 11.04 6.09
C GLY A 98 -13.22 12.35 6.22
N GLN A 99 -12.07 12.35 6.89
CA GLN A 99 -11.20 13.53 6.98
C GLN A 99 -10.22 13.55 5.82
N TYR A 100 -10.26 14.62 5.01
CA TYR A 100 -9.40 14.75 3.83
C TYR A 100 -8.00 15.23 4.21
N GLU A 101 -6.98 14.55 3.68
CA GLU A 101 -5.58 14.95 3.71
C GLU A 101 -5.02 14.94 2.28
N ALA A 102 -4.41 16.05 1.87
CA ALA A 102 -3.72 16.14 0.59
C ALA A 102 -2.38 15.40 0.67
N ALA A 103 -1.99 14.77 -0.44
CA ALA A 103 -0.70 14.08 -0.58
C ALA A 103 0.46 15.06 -0.84
#